data_AF-A0A2H5Z1H1-F1
#
_entry.id   AF-A0A2H5Z1H1-F1
#
_cell.length_a   1.000
_cell.length_b   1.000
_cell.length_c   1.000
_cell.angle_alpha   90.00
_cell.angle_beta   90.00
_cell.angle_gamma   90.00
#
_symmetry.space_group_name_H-M   'P 1'
#
loop_
_entity.id
_entity.type
_entity.pdbx_description
1 polymer ?
#
loop_
_entity_poly.entity_id
_entity_poly.type
_entity_poly.pdbx_seq_one_letter_code
_entity_poly.pdbx_strand_id
1 'polypeptide(L)'
;MPSEAQLSPVPVAGVPTAKEVGDLFDALVKELVRRTILEHGERPDGRRPDEIREIWIQVGVLPRPHGSALFTRGQTQVLTVCTLGTKEEEQFLDTLGIEETKRYMHHYNFPPFSTGEIRRLRGPSRRDIGHGALAERALLAVLPSEEEFPYTMRLVSEVLSSNGSTSMASVCGSSLALMDAGVPIRKPVAGVAMGLVTDPESGRYTILTDIQGIEDALGDMDFKVAGTRDGITAIQMDIKVMGITPQIMRDALEQARRGRLFILDKMCEVIDAPRPEMSPYAPRILRIKIKPEQIGEVIGPGGRVIRAIQEQTGSKISIEEDGTVFITAANEDSARRAVREIERLTRVPEVGEIFYGRVVTIIPSGAFVEILPGKDGFLNISEIAPGRVRSVEDVLKVGQEINVMVIGVRPDGKINLSRKALLEKEAAENAATAAPADGRGNQTRPPQRPGCATSSRPERQGPPPRKPEPRGPNRPPRPQAKRPGPPPGQYRIGDRLKELLGDEDAS
;
A
#
# COMPACT_ATOMS: atom_id res chain seq x y z
N MET A 1 -3.24 47.00 59.10
CA MET A 1 -2.18 46.00 59.30
C MET A 1 -1.51 45.78 57.94
N PRO A 2 -0.33 46.35 57.69
CA PRO A 2 0.40 46.13 56.44
C PRO A 2 1.16 44.79 56.49
N SER A 3 1.28 44.17 55.32
CA SER A 3 2.28 43.19 54.88
C SER A 3 2.58 41.98 55.79
N GLU A 4 2.00 40.83 55.46
CA GLU A 4 2.77 39.58 55.50
C GLU A 4 3.62 39.54 54.23
N ALA A 5 4.82 40.09 54.34
CA ALA A 5 5.87 39.84 53.37
C ALA A 5 6.17 38.33 53.38
N GLN A 6 5.84 37.65 52.29
CA GLN A 6 6.39 36.33 51.99
C GLN A 6 7.90 36.48 51.94
N LEU A 7 8.56 36.05 53.01
CA LEU A 7 10.00 35.92 53.07
C LEU A 7 10.42 34.92 52.00
N SER A 8 11.01 35.42 50.93
CA SER A 8 11.89 34.63 50.07
C SER A 8 12.90 33.93 50.97
N PRO A 9 13.09 32.60 50.88
CA PRO A 9 14.13 31.95 51.66
C PRO A 9 15.48 32.48 51.18
N VAL A 10 16.10 33.30 52.03
CA VAL A 10 17.52 33.66 51.90
C VAL A 10 18.30 32.34 51.95
N PRO A 11 19.17 32.03 50.97
CA PRO A 11 19.91 30.77 50.97
C PRO A 11 20.78 30.72 52.22
N VAL A 12 20.50 29.76 53.09
CA VAL A 12 21.35 29.44 54.24
C VAL A 12 22.64 28.86 53.67
N ALA A 13 23.75 29.56 53.84
CA ALA A 13 25.05 29.12 53.34
C ALA A 13 25.35 27.71 53.87
N GLY A 14 25.42 26.72 52.96
CA GLY A 14 25.77 25.33 53.27
C GLY A 14 24.65 24.29 53.10
N VAL A 15 23.40 24.69 52.81
CA VAL A 15 22.33 23.72 52.46
C VAL A 15 22.11 23.77 50.94
N PRO A 16 22.35 22.67 50.21
CA PRO A 16 22.14 22.65 48.76
C PRO A 16 20.66 22.88 48.45
N THR A 17 20.40 23.69 47.43
CA THR A 17 19.06 23.95 46.93
C THR A 17 18.43 22.68 46.34
N ALA A 18 17.10 22.60 46.29
CA ALA A 18 16.42 21.45 45.70
C ALA A 18 16.86 21.18 44.24
N LYS A 19 17.21 22.24 43.50
CA LYS A 19 17.74 22.14 42.15
C LYS A 19 19.15 21.50 42.14
N GLU A 20 20.05 21.97 43.00
CA GLU A 20 21.40 21.41 43.11
C GLU A 20 21.37 19.93 43.53
N VAL A 21 20.48 19.55 44.45
CA VAL A 21 20.27 18.14 44.82
C VAL A 21 19.79 17.32 43.62
N GLY A 22 18.84 17.84 42.83
CA GLY A 22 18.37 17.20 41.60
C GLY A 22 19.48 17.01 40.57
N ASP A 23 20.26 18.05 40.30
CA ASP A 23 21.36 18.02 39.33
C ASP A 23 22.45 17.01 39.77
N LEU A 24 22.76 16.94 41.06
CA LEU A 24 23.70 15.95 41.62
C LEU A 24 23.15 14.53 41.54
N PHE A 25 21.85 14.34 41.79
CA PHE A 25 21.20 13.04 41.67
C PHE A 25 21.25 12.54 40.22
N ASP A 26 20.92 13.38 39.25
CA ASP A 26 20.96 13.05 37.83
C ASP A 26 22.39 12.70 37.37
N ALA A 27 23.39 13.43 37.87
CA ALA A 27 24.80 13.14 37.61
C ALA A 27 25.21 11.76 38.16
N LEU A 28 24.80 11.45 39.40
CA LEU A 28 25.08 10.15 40.02
C LEU A 28 24.38 9.01 39.27
N VAL A 29 23.11 9.18 38.90
CA VAL A 29 22.37 8.19 38.11
C VAL A 29 23.07 7.95 36.76
N LYS A 30 23.50 9.02 36.09
CA LYS A 30 24.26 8.92 34.83
C LYS A 30 25.53 8.11 35.01
N GLU A 31 26.33 8.40 36.03
CA GLU A 31 27.57 7.69 36.31
C GLU A 31 27.33 6.20 36.59
N LEU A 32 26.37 5.89 37.46
CA LEU A 32 26.06 4.51 37.86
C LEU A 32 25.57 3.67 36.69
N VAL A 33 24.65 4.20 35.87
CA VAL A 33 24.12 3.49 34.70
C VAL A 33 25.23 3.23 33.69
N ARG A 34 26.07 4.23 33.41
CA ARG A 34 27.18 4.09 32.45
C ARG A 34 28.20 3.07 32.94
N ARG A 35 28.60 3.13 34.21
CA ARG A 35 29.53 2.17 34.81
C ARG A 35 28.99 0.74 34.71
N THR A 36 27.72 0.54 35.04
CA THR A 36 27.06 -0.78 34.97
C THR A 36 27.06 -1.34 33.55
N ILE A 37 26.75 -0.52 32.55
CA ILE A 37 26.76 -0.91 31.12
C ILE A 37 28.18 -1.25 30.63
N LEU A 38 29.20 -0.51 31.10
CA LEU A 38 30.59 -0.70 30.66
C LEU A 38 31.28 -1.88 31.36
N GLU A 39 30.98 -2.13 32.64
CA GLU A 39 31.66 -3.15 33.45
C GLU A 39 30.93 -4.49 33.41
N HIS A 40 29.60 -4.48 33.49
CA HIS A 40 28.77 -5.69 33.58
C HIS A 40 28.00 -5.99 32.29
N GLY A 41 27.89 -5.02 31.38
CA GLY A 41 27.07 -5.17 30.17
C GLY A 41 25.57 -5.23 30.45
N GLU A 42 25.14 -4.84 31.65
CA GLU A 42 23.74 -4.86 32.07
C GLU A 42 23.09 -3.50 31.84
N ARG A 43 21.91 -3.52 31.24
CA ARG A 43 21.12 -2.32 30.94
C ARG A 43 20.10 -2.04 32.06
N PRO A 44 19.54 -0.81 32.15
CA PRO A 44 18.55 -0.47 33.18
C PRO A 44 17.31 -1.38 33.24
N ASP A 45 16.98 -2.06 32.14
CA ASP A 45 15.87 -3.01 32.04
C ASP A 45 16.31 -4.48 32.07
N GLY A 46 17.59 -4.75 32.39
CA GLY A 46 18.17 -6.09 32.51
C GLY A 46 18.55 -6.77 31.18
N ARG A 47 18.36 -6.10 30.04
CA ARG A 47 18.75 -6.63 28.72
C ARG A 47 20.26 -6.61 28.51
N ARG A 48 20.72 -7.45 27.57
CA ARG A 48 22.07 -7.35 27.02
C ARG A 48 22.21 -6.18 26.03
N PRO A 49 23.45 -5.74 25.72
CA PRO A 49 23.69 -4.63 24.78
C PRO A 49 23.16 -4.88 23.36
N ASP A 50 23.12 -6.13 22.92
CA ASP A 50 22.67 -6.55 21.59
C ASP A 50 21.19 -6.95 21.51
N GLU A 51 20.50 -6.96 22.64
CA GLU A 51 19.15 -7.50 22.75
C GLU A 51 18.07 -6.44 22.45
N ILE A 52 17.13 -6.82 21.57
CA ILE A 52 15.99 -6.00 21.16
C ILE A 52 14.78 -6.30 22.04
N ARG A 53 13.97 -5.29 22.35
CA ARG A 53 12.72 -5.47 23.11
C ARG A 53 11.74 -6.36 22.36
N GLU A 54 10.78 -6.92 23.09
CA GLU A 54 9.68 -7.67 22.50
C GLU A 54 8.97 -6.87 21.40
N ILE A 55 8.72 -7.51 20.25
CA ILE A 55 8.05 -6.91 19.10
C ILE A 55 6.71 -7.59 18.90
N TRP A 56 5.65 -6.78 18.80
CA TRP A 56 4.31 -7.22 18.45
C TRP A 56 3.76 -6.33 17.33
N ILE A 57 3.20 -6.97 16.31
CA ILE A 57 2.82 -6.32 15.05
C ILE A 57 1.42 -6.79 14.66
N GLN A 58 0.59 -5.84 14.21
CA GLN A 58 -0.70 -6.12 13.61
C GLN A 58 -0.93 -5.21 12.39
N VAL A 59 -1.44 -5.77 11.30
CA VAL A 59 -1.87 -5.02 10.10
C VAL A 59 -3.40 -5.04 9.96
N GLY A 60 -3.98 -4.11 9.20
CA GLY A 60 -5.43 -4.02 9.02
C GLY A 60 -6.19 -3.72 10.32
N VAL A 61 -5.58 -2.92 11.22
CA VAL A 61 -6.09 -2.63 12.56
C VAL A 61 -7.37 -1.78 12.50
N LEU A 62 -7.43 -0.84 11.55
CA LEU A 62 -8.57 0.05 11.36
C LEU A 62 -9.45 -0.44 10.21
N PRO A 63 -10.79 -0.36 10.32
CA PRO A 63 -11.70 -1.00 9.37
C PRO A 63 -11.85 -0.29 8.03
N ARG A 64 -11.54 1.01 7.95
CA ARG A 64 -11.83 1.86 6.78
C ARG A 64 -10.61 2.42 6.03
N PRO A 65 -9.50 2.79 6.68
CA PRO A 65 -8.34 3.30 5.95
C PRO A 65 -7.84 2.34 4.88
N HIS A 66 -7.13 2.86 3.88
CA HIS A 66 -6.68 2.04 2.77
C HIS A 66 -5.64 1.00 3.22
N GLY A 67 -4.78 1.36 4.16
CA GLY A 67 -3.98 0.41 4.94
C GLY A 67 -3.71 0.92 6.33
N SER A 68 -3.44 0.01 7.27
CA SER A 68 -3.07 0.37 8.64
C SER A 68 -2.16 -0.66 9.27
N ALA A 69 -1.28 -0.22 10.16
CA ALA A 69 -0.42 -1.09 10.94
C ALA A 69 -0.18 -0.53 12.34
N LEU A 70 -0.22 -1.40 13.33
CA LEU A 70 0.19 -1.12 14.70
C LEU A 70 1.48 -1.87 14.97
N PHE A 71 2.57 -1.12 15.12
CA PHE A 71 3.89 -1.64 15.43
C PHE A 71 4.22 -1.33 16.88
N THR A 72 4.47 -2.36 17.68
CA THR A 72 4.86 -2.24 19.08
C THR A 72 6.22 -2.89 19.30
N ARG A 73 7.13 -2.16 19.95
CA ARG A 73 8.45 -2.63 20.38
C ARG A 73 8.69 -2.21 21.82
N GLY A 74 8.59 -3.16 22.75
CA GLY A 74 8.51 -2.90 24.18
C GLY A 74 7.39 -1.91 24.50
N GLN A 75 7.75 -0.77 25.08
CA GLN A 75 6.81 0.32 25.42
C GLN A 75 6.75 1.42 24.33
N THR A 76 7.33 1.20 23.15
CA THR A 76 7.15 2.09 22.01
C THR A 76 6.09 1.51 21.09
N GLN A 77 5.00 2.25 20.87
CA GLN A 77 3.89 1.83 20.03
C GLN A 77 3.50 2.94 19.07
N VAL A 78 3.43 2.60 17.78
CA VAL A 78 3.05 3.52 16.70
C VAL A 78 1.96 2.89 15.85
N LEU A 79 0.86 3.60 15.70
CA LEU A 79 -0.20 3.30 14.75
C LEU A 79 0.05 4.12 13.50
N THR A 80 0.32 3.45 12.38
CA THR A 80 0.46 4.09 11.09
C THR A 80 -0.74 3.80 10.21
N VAL A 81 -1.26 4.86 9.57
CA VAL A 81 -2.38 4.80 8.65
C VAL A 81 -1.93 5.27 7.27
N CYS A 82 -2.21 4.48 6.24
CA CYS A 82 -1.95 4.81 4.85
C CYS A 82 -3.24 5.21 4.15
N THR A 83 -3.21 6.37 3.49
CA THR A 83 -4.26 6.87 2.63
C THR A 83 -3.70 7.09 1.23
N LEU A 84 -4.44 6.59 0.25
CA LEU A 84 -4.13 6.71 -1.18
C LEU A 84 -5.03 7.77 -1.78
N GLY A 85 -4.43 8.69 -2.54
CA GLY A 85 -5.10 9.79 -3.19
C GLY A 85 -4.74 9.86 -4.68
N THR A 86 -5.40 10.80 -5.34
CA THR A 86 -5.15 11.17 -6.74
C THR A 86 -3.99 12.15 -6.87
N LYS A 87 -3.49 12.35 -8.10
CA LYS A 87 -2.43 13.32 -8.42
C LYS A 87 -2.78 14.76 -8.01
N GLU A 88 -4.05 15.14 -8.00
CA GLU A 88 -4.51 16.47 -7.54
C GLU A 88 -4.33 16.68 -6.03
N GLU A 89 -4.17 15.59 -5.26
CA GLU A 89 -3.99 15.63 -3.81
C GLU A 89 -2.51 15.63 -3.40
N GLU A 90 -1.61 15.75 -4.37
CA GLU A 90 -0.20 16.02 -4.08
C GLU A 90 -0.05 17.36 -3.36
N GLN A 91 0.90 17.42 -2.43
CA GLN A 91 1.18 18.66 -1.73
C GLN A 91 2.05 19.56 -2.61
N PHE A 92 1.53 20.73 -2.97
CA PHE A 92 2.33 21.79 -3.57
C PHE A 92 3.29 22.40 -2.55
N LEU A 93 4.53 22.60 -2.98
CA LEU A 93 5.63 23.15 -2.19
C LEU A 93 6.03 24.51 -2.77
N ASP A 94 5.52 25.59 -2.18
CA ASP A 94 6.00 26.95 -2.48
C ASP A 94 7.22 27.26 -1.60
N THR A 95 8.38 26.76 -2.05
CA THR A 95 9.65 26.91 -1.33
C THR A 95 10.75 27.33 -2.29
N LEU A 96 11.95 27.60 -1.76
CA LEU A 96 13.14 27.89 -2.59
C LEU A 96 13.72 26.63 -3.28
N GLY A 97 13.15 25.45 -3.03
CA GLY A 97 13.60 24.19 -3.60
C GLY A 97 13.19 23.99 -5.06
N ILE A 98 13.76 22.96 -5.70
CA ILE A 98 13.41 22.55 -7.08
C ILE A 98 12.15 21.68 -7.08
N GLU A 99 11.85 21.01 -5.96
CA GLU A 99 10.66 20.18 -5.82
C GLU A 99 9.42 21.07 -5.66
N GLU A 100 8.55 21.05 -6.67
CA GLU A 100 7.31 21.83 -6.68
C GLU A 100 6.12 21.05 -6.09
N THR A 101 6.14 19.71 -6.17
CA THR A 101 5.09 18.85 -5.60
C THR A 101 5.67 17.69 -4.82
N LYS A 102 4.84 17.12 -3.94
CA LYS A 102 5.19 16.00 -3.09
C LYS A 102 4.12 14.92 -3.14
N ARG A 103 4.45 13.84 -3.86
CA ARG A 103 3.61 12.63 -4.02
C ARG A 103 3.53 11.77 -2.77
N TYR A 104 4.63 11.67 -2.02
CA TYR A 104 4.70 10.87 -0.80
C TYR A 104 4.84 11.78 0.41
N MET A 105 3.83 11.78 1.27
CA MET A 105 3.76 12.62 2.46
C MET A 105 3.80 11.73 3.71
N HIS A 106 4.77 11.97 4.59
CA HIS A 106 4.78 11.34 5.91
C HIS A 106 4.55 12.37 7.02
N HIS A 107 3.43 12.22 7.71
CA HIS A 107 3.11 13.00 8.89
C HIS A 107 3.33 12.14 10.12
N TYR A 108 4.04 12.72 11.09
CA TYR A 108 4.34 12.07 12.35
C TYR A 108 3.78 12.94 13.47
N ASN A 109 3.03 12.32 14.37
CA ASN A 109 2.35 12.98 15.48
C ASN A 109 2.76 12.33 16.80
N PHE A 110 3.15 13.18 17.76
CA PHE A 110 3.55 12.75 19.11
C PHE A 110 2.64 13.39 20.16
N PRO A 111 1.47 12.80 20.44
CA PRO A 111 0.56 13.36 21.41
C PRO A 111 1.13 13.26 22.85
N PRO A 112 0.75 14.16 23.78
CA PRO A 112 1.31 14.19 25.13
C PRO A 112 1.04 12.92 25.94
N PHE A 113 -0.08 12.24 25.69
CA PHE A 113 -0.43 11.01 26.39
C PHE A 113 0.56 9.87 26.09
N SER A 114 1.32 9.93 24.99
CA SER A 114 2.28 8.88 24.62
C SER A 114 3.40 8.72 25.63
N THR A 115 3.70 9.77 26.41
CA THR A 115 4.64 9.74 27.55
C THR A 115 3.93 9.81 28.90
N GLY A 116 2.60 9.69 28.93
CA GLY A 116 1.80 9.83 30.15
C GLY A 116 1.67 11.27 30.64
N GLU A 117 1.97 12.26 29.81
CA GLU A 117 1.93 13.68 30.19
C GLU A 117 0.65 14.37 29.71
N ILE A 118 0.34 15.51 30.33
CA ILE A 118 -0.77 16.38 29.95
C ILE A 118 -0.18 17.68 29.39
N ARG A 119 -0.38 17.93 28.10
CA ARG A 119 -0.02 19.21 27.44
C ARG A 119 -1.12 19.61 26.47
N ARG A 120 -1.16 20.90 26.09
CA ARG A 120 -2.10 21.38 25.07
C ARG A 120 -1.72 20.84 23.69
N LEU A 121 -2.69 20.30 22.96
CA LEU A 121 -2.52 19.92 21.56
C LEU A 121 -2.42 21.19 20.71
N ARG A 122 -1.24 21.40 20.10
CA ARG A 122 -0.97 22.45 19.10
C ARG A 122 -0.58 21.77 17.79
N GLY A 123 -0.21 22.56 16.78
CA GLY A 123 0.40 22.03 15.56
C GLY A 123 1.71 21.25 15.84
N PRO A 124 2.21 20.51 14.83
CA PRO A 124 3.38 19.64 14.99
C PRO A 124 4.61 20.43 15.42
N SER A 125 5.39 19.87 16.34
CA SER A 125 6.65 20.46 16.79
C SER A 125 7.77 20.26 15.75
N ARG A 126 8.89 20.98 15.91
CA ARG A 126 10.08 20.77 15.07
C ARG A 126 10.58 19.32 15.12
N ARG A 127 10.49 18.69 16.29
CA ARG A 127 10.90 17.28 16.47
C ARG A 127 9.96 16.34 15.72
N ASP A 128 8.67 16.62 15.72
CA ASP A 128 7.67 15.82 14.99
C ASP A 128 7.91 15.88 13.48
N ILE A 129 8.15 17.09 12.96
CA ILE A 129 8.51 17.31 11.55
C ILE A 129 9.82 16.58 11.22
N GLY A 130 10.84 16.69 12.07
CA GLY A 130 12.14 16.04 11.87
C GLY A 130 12.05 14.51 11.88
N HIS A 131 11.27 13.92 12.78
CA HIS A 131 11.04 12.49 12.83
C HIS A 131 10.22 11.99 11.63
N GLY A 132 9.18 12.75 11.22
CA GLY A 132 8.42 12.48 10.02
C GLY A 132 9.30 12.49 8.77
N ALA A 133 10.13 13.52 8.60
CA ALA A 133 11.07 13.63 7.48
C ALA A 133 12.11 12.49 7.46
N LEU A 134 12.62 12.05 8.63
CA LEU A 134 13.53 10.91 8.71
C LEU A 134 12.84 9.63 8.23
N ALA A 135 11.62 9.36 8.71
CA ALA A 135 10.86 8.20 8.30
C ALA A 135 10.47 8.26 6.82
N GLU A 136 10.18 9.47 6.32
CA GLU A 136 9.89 9.71 4.93
C GLU A 136 11.08 9.35 4.02
N ARG A 137 12.26 9.92 4.31
CA ARG A 137 13.49 9.65 3.57
C ARG A 137 13.86 8.17 3.57
N ALA A 138 13.60 7.47 4.68
CA ALA A 138 13.86 6.04 4.77
C ALA A 138 12.99 5.21 3.80
N LEU A 139 11.77 5.66 3.50
CA LEU A 139 10.81 4.92 2.68
C LEU A 139 10.83 5.35 1.21
N LEU A 140 11.16 6.62 0.91
CA LEU A 140 11.28 7.12 -0.47
C LEU A 140 12.13 6.20 -1.37
N ALA A 141 13.19 5.60 -0.84
CA ALA A 141 14.09 4.72 -1.57
C ALA A 141 13.43 3.41 -2.10
N VAL A 142 12.32 2.97 -1.49
CA VAL A 142 11.63 1.71 -1.85
C VAL A 142 10.27 1.93 -2.50
N LEU A 143 9.80 3.18 -2.62
CA LEU A 143 8.51 3.46 -3.22
C LEU A 143 8.51 3.15 -4.73
N PRO A 144 7.36 2.72 -5.26
CA PRO A 144 7.18 2.53 -6.70
C PRO A 144 7.23 3.88 -7.44
N SER A 145 7.61 3.84 -8.72
CA SER A 145 7.52 5.01 -9.59
C SER A 145 6.06 5.44 -9.78
N GLU A 146 5.86 6.64 -10.30
CA GLU A 146 4.52 7.13 -10.66
C GLU A 146 3.90 6.27 -11.78
N GLU A 147 4.72 5.79 -12.71
CA GLU A 147 4.28 4.90 -13.80
C GLU A 147 3.75 3.55 -13.30
N GLU A 148 4.40 2.99 -12.27
CA GLU A 148 4.02 1.69 -11.67
C GLU A 148 2.81 1.85 -10.74
N PHE A 149 2.73 2.96 -10.01
CA PHE A 149 1.70 3.18 -9.01
C PHE A 149 1.25 4.65 -9.01
N PRO A 150 0.27 5.06 -9.82
CA PRO A 150 -0.07 6.47 -10.07
C PRO A 150 -0.92 7.09 -8.94
N TYR A 151 -0.54 6.85 -7.69
CA TYR A 151 -1.22 7.32 -6.49
C TYR A 151 -0.34 8.26 -5.68
N THR A 152 -0.98 9.26 -5.12
CA THR A 152 -0.45 10.05 -4.00
C THR A 152 -0.59 9.23 -2.73
N MET A 153 0.43 9.23 -1.89
CA MET A 153 0.48 8.41 -0.69
C MET A 153 0.68 9.32 0.52
N ARG A 154 -0.32 9.34 1.41
CA ARG A 154 -0.21 10.03 2.69
C ARG A 154 -0.17 9.00 3.80
N LEU A 155 0.88 9.05 4.60
CA LEU A 155 1.01 8.25 5.81
C LEU A 155 0.94 9.15 7.02
N VAL A 156 0.17 8.72 8.01
CA VAL A 156 0.11 9.38 9.31
C VAL A 156 0.52 8.37 10.36
N SER A 157 1.62 8.65 11.07
CA SER A 157 2.12 7.84 12.18
C SER A 157 1.76 8.52 13.50
N GLU A 158 0.80 7.93 14.20
CA GLU A 158 0.35 8.34 15.52
C GLU A 158 1.11 7.54 16.58
N VAL A 159 1.91 8.21 17.38
CA VAL A 159 2.61 7.56 18.50
C VAL A 159 1.64 7.36 19.64
N LEU A 160 1.34 6.11 20.00
CA LEU A 160 0.44 5.79 21.12
C LEU A 160 1.18 5.64 22.44
N SER A 161 2.44 5.18 22.39
CA SER A 161 3.31 5.06 23.56
C SER A 161 4.78 5.22 23.14
N SER A 162 5.61 5.79 24.02
CA SER A 162 7.00 6.09 23.72
C SER A 162 7.93 5.77 24.88
N ASN A 163 8.83 4.80 24.69
CA ASN A 163 9.99 4.61 25.55
C ASN A 163 11.27 4.29 24.73
N GLY A 164 11.37 4.79 23.50
CA GLY A 164 12.56 4.58 22.67
C GLY A 164 12.25 4.66 21.18
N SER A 165 12.98 5.54 20.48
CA SER A 165 12.91 5.79 19.04
C SER A 165 11.60 5.41 18.33
N THR A 166 10.60 6.24 18.57
CA THR A 166 9.32 6.23 17.86
C THR A 166 9.46 6.54 16.38
N SER A 167 10.51 7.27 15.97
CA SER A 167 10.83 7.51 14.56
C SER A 167 11.21 6.23 13.80
N MET A 168 11.91 5.29 14.43
CA MET A 168 12.20 4.00 13.80
C MET A 168 11.00 3.07 13.83
N ALA A 169 10.18 3.13 14.89
CA ALA A 169 8.91 2.43 14.93
C ALA A 169 7.94 2.94 13.84
N SER A 170 7.93 4.24 13.53
CA SER A 170 7.14 4.78 12.43
C SER A 170 7.62 4.32 11.06
N VAL A 171 8.93 4.12 10.85
CA VAL A 171 9.42 3.51 9.61
C VAL A 171 8.87 2.10 9.45
N CYS A 172 8.96 1.26 10.49
CA CYS A 172 8.45 -0.10 10.47
C CYS A 172 6.93 -0.12 10.25
N GLY A 173 6.18 0.67 11.01
CA GLY A 173 4.72 0.81 10.89
C GLY A 173 4.30 1.30 9.51
N SER A 174 4.99 2.28 8.95
CA SER A 174 4.75 2.77 7.60
C SER A 174 5.04 1.75 6.51
N SER A 175 6.14 0.99 6.63
CA SER A 175 6.42 -0.10 5.67
C SER A 175 5.30 -1.14 5.67
N LEU A 176 4.80 -1.51 6.86
CA LEU A 176 3.69 -2.44 7.01
C LEU A 176 2.37 -1.88 6.47
N ALA A 177 2.06 -0.62 6.78
CA ALA A 177 0.82 0.03 6.34
C ALA A 177 0.78 0.23 4.82
N LEU A 178 1.92 0.47 4.17
CA LEU A 178 2.04 0.52 2.71
C LEU A 178 1.73 -0.84 2.07
N MET A 179 2.32 -1.91 2.61
CA MET A 179 2.07 -3.28 2.14
C MET A 179 0.60 -3.69 2.36
N ASP A 180 0.03 -3.34 3.51
CA ASP A 180 -1.39 -3.57 3.83
C ASP A 180 -2.32 -2.79 2.90
N ALA A 181 -1.93 -1.59 2.47
CA ALA A 181 -2.68 -0.79 1.49
C ALA A 181 -2.59 -1.32 0.04
N GLY A 182 -1.76 -2.32 -0.22
CA GLY A 182 -1.49 -2.84 -1.56
C GLY A 182 -0.54 -1.96 -2.39
N VAL A 183 0.26 -1.11 -1.73
CA VAL A 183 1.30 -0.34 -2.44
C VAL A 183 2.45 -1.29 -2.79
N PRO A 184 2.85 -1.39 -4.07
CA PRO A 184 3.93 -2.26 -4.52
C PRO A 184 5.30 -1.67 -4.15
N ILE A 185 5.62 -1.60 -2.86
CA ILE A 185 6.96 -1.22 -2.41
C ILE A 185 7.96 -2.29 -2.84
N ARG A 186 9.15 -1.88 -3.28
CA ARG A 186 10.18 -2.81 -3.79
C ARG A 186 10.58 -3.85 -2.75
N LYS A 187 10.78 -3.41 -1.51
CA LYS A 187 11.20 -4.23 -0.35
C LYS A 187 10.72 -3.61 0.96
N PRO A 188 10.44 -4.41 2.01
CA PRO A 188 10.13 -3.89 3.33
C PRO A 188 11.34 -3.19 3.96
N VAL A 189 11.07 -2.12 4.73
CA VAL A 189 12.09 -1.29 5.39
C VAL A 189 11.83 -1.31 6.89
N ALA A 190 12.88 -1.61 7.67
CA ALA A 190 12.83 -1.49 9.14
C ALA A 190 13.86 -0.47 9.63
N GLY A 191 13.58 0.07 10.81
CA GLY A 191 14.46 0.97 11.54
C GLY A 191 14.89 0.42 12.90
N VAL A 192 16.14 0.65 13.26
CA VAL A 192 16.66 0.40 14.62
C VAL A 192 17.34 1.65 15.15
N ALA A 193 17.20 1.88 16.44
CA ALA A 193 17.91 2.93 17.15
C ALA A 193 18.98 2.33 18.03
N MET A 194 20.13 2.98 18.02
CA MET A 194 21.35 2.46 18.57
C MET A 194 21.98 3.55 19.44
N GLY A 195 22.67 3.11 20.48
CA GLY A 195 23.39 3.98 21.41
C GLY A 195 24.84 3.57 21.53
N LEU A 196 25.65 4.50 22.01
CA LEU A 196 27.03 4.25 22.38
C LEU A 196 27.29 4.84 23.76
N VAL A 197 27.92 4.05 24.62
CA VAL A 197 28.50 4.52 25.88
C VAL A 197 30.01 4.31 25.78
N THR A 198 30.78 5.37 26.00
CA THR A 198 32.24 5.35 26.01
C THR A 198 32.77 5.75 27.37
N ASP A 199 33.94 5.21 27.72
CA ASP A 199 34.74 5.67 28.84
C ASP A 199 35.98 6.40 28.28
N PRO A 200 36.05 7.74 28.40
CA PRO A 200 37.17 8.51 27.91
C PRO A 200 38.51 8.15 28.56
N GLU A 201 38.50 7.65 29.81
CA GLU A 201 39.72 7.36 30.57
C GLU A 201 40.30 5.98 30.20
N SER A 202 39.44 4.98 30.07
CA SER A 202 39.87 3.61 29.72
C SER A 202 39.83 3.29 28.21
N GLY A 203 39.19 4.13 27.41
CA GLY A 203 38.98 3.90 25.97
C GLY A 203 38.00 2.76 25.66
N ARG A 204 37.36 2.17 26.68
CA ARG A 204 36.33 1.14 26.52
C ARG A 204 35.04 1.74 25.97
N TYR A 205 34.30 0.94 25.21
CA TYR A 205 33.00 1.35 24.69
C TYR A 205 32.04 0.16 24.59
N THR A 206 30.75 0.45 24.73
CA THR A 206 29.66 -0.52 24.57
C THR A 206 28.62 0.06 23.63
N ILE A 207 28.25 -0.71 22.60
CA ILE A 207 27.19 -0.35 21.65
C ILE A 207 25.88 -1.00 22.10
N LEU A 208 24.83 -0.17 22.20
CA LEU A 208 23.50 -0.56 22.63
C LEU A 208 22.57 -0.66 21.43
N THR A 209 21.81 -1.76 21.34
CA THR A 209 20.78 -2.00 20.33
C THR A 209 19.41 -1.74 20.92
N ASP A 210 18.56 -1.07 20.14
CA ASP A 210 17.19 -0.74 20.52
C ASP A 210 17.13 0.02 21.85
N ILE A 211 17.70 1.22 21.85
CA ILE A 211 17.83 2.06 23.04
C ILE A 211 16.49 2.55 23.59
N GLN A 212 16.43 2.66 24.90
CA GLN A 212 15.37 3.32 25.65
C GLN A 212 15.60 4.83 25.74
N GLY A 213 14.58 5.58 26.15
CA GLY A 213 14.70 7.04 26.34
C GLY A 213 15.78 7.43 27.36
N ILE A 214 15.91 6.64 28.43
CA ILE A 214 16.96 6.85 29.45
C ILE A 214 18.36 6.60 28.88
N GLU A 215 18.53 5.59 28.03
CA GLU A 215 19.83 5.24 27.44
C GLU A 215 20.28 6.27 26.41
N ASP A 216 19.35 6.88 25.66
CA ASP A 216 19.63 8.04 24.81
C ASP A 216 20.11 9.23 25.66
N ALA A 217 19.37 9.58 26.71
CA ALA A 217 19.71 10.72 27.56
C ALA A 217 21.09 10.58 28.23
N LEU A 218 21.47 9.36 28.63
CA LEU A 218 22.71 9.08 29.35
C LEU A 218 23.88 8.66 28.45
N GLY A 219 23.61 8.30 27.19
CA GLY A 219 24.59 7.88 26.20
C GLY A 219 25.36 9.01 25.53
N ASP A 220 26.43 8.65 24.83
CA ASP A 220 27.37 9.58 24.18
C ASP A 220 27.11 9.79 22.69
N MET A 221 26.40 8.86 22.08
CA MET A 221 25.90 8.98 20.70
C MET A 221 24.59 8.23 20.60
N ASP A 222 23.63 8.84 19.93
CA ASP A 222 22.45 8.16 19.42
C ASP A 222 22.50 8.14 17.90
N PHE A 223 22.30 6.96 17.31
CA PHE A 223 22.21 6.85 15.87
C PHE A 223 21.07 5.93 15.46
N LYS A 224 20.40 6.31 14.39
CA LYS A 224 19.19 5.68 13.89
C LYS A 224 19.48 5.20 12.48
N VAL A 225 19.26 3.92 12.22
CA VAL A 225 19.53 3.29 10.93
C VAL A 225 18.26 2.65 10.42
N ALA A 226 17.83 3.06 9.23
CA ALA A 226 16.73 2.46 8.52
C ALA A 226 17.20 1.86 7.18
N GLY A 227 16.57 0.77 6.76
CA GLY A 227 16.96 0.12 5.52
C GLY A 227 16.25 -1.20 5.26
N THR A 228 16.58 -1.77 4.11
CA THR A 228 16.13 -3.10 3.68
C THR A 228 17.17 -4.15 4.07
N ARG A 229 16.98 -5.39 3.60
CA ARG A 229 18.02 -6.43 3.69
C ARG A 229 19.26 -6.10 2.87
N ASP A 230 19.10 -5.40 1.75
CA ASP A 230 20.17 -5.12 0.79
C ASP A 230 21.06 -3.95 1.24
N GLY A 231 20.51 -2.98 1.96
CA GLY A 231 21.21 -1.75 2.23
C GLY A 231 20.48 -0.80 3.16
N ILE A 232 21.17 0.30 3.47
CA ILE A 232 20.66 1.40 4.30
C ILE A 232 19.92 2.38 3.39
N THR A 233 18.72 2.80 3.80
CA THR A 233 17.93 3.83 3.10
C THR A 233 18.03 5.19 3.78
N ALA A 234 18.18 5.22 5.11
CA ALA A 234 18.42 6.44 5.85
C ALA A 234 19.30 6.20 7.08
N ILE A 235 20.10 7.20 7.42
CA ILE A 235 20.88 7.25 8.64
C ILE A 235 20.76 8.64 9.26
N GLN A 236 20.59 8.68 10.58
CA GLN A 236 20.69 9.89 11.39
C GLN A 236 21.65 9.60 12.54
N MET A 237 22.53 10.55 12.84
CA MET A 237 23.50 10.44 13.91
C MET A 237 23.57 11.75 14.68
N ASP A 238 23.47 11.66 16.00
CA ASP A 238 23.66 12.76 16.93
C ASP A 238 24.76 12.34 17.90
N ILE A 239 25.91 13.03 17.81
CA ILE A 239 27.12 12.72 18.58
C ILE A 239 27.30 13.79 19.66
N LYS A 240 27.45 13.37 20.92
CA LYS A 240 27.59 14.26 22.09
C LYS A 240 29.04 14.38 22.57
N VAL A 241 29.94 13.50 22.11
CA VAL A 241 31.35 13.44 22.53
C VAL A 241 32.33 13.43 21.36
N MET A 242 33.56 13.88 21.60
CA MET A 242 34.67 13.74 20.66
C MET A 242 35.31 12.34 20.80
N GLY A 243 35.94 11.83 19.74
CA GLY A 243 36.72 10.58 19.80
C GLY A 243 36.07 9.32 19.24
N ILE A 244 35.00 9.46 18.45
CA ILE A 244 34.41 8.31 17.73
C ILE A 244 35.32 7.92 16.56
N THR A 245 35.90 6.72 16.63
CA THR A 245 36.80 6.21 15.60
C THR A 245 36.02 5.54 14.45
N PRO A 246 36.61 5.46 13.24
CA PRO A 246 36.03 4.69 12.13
C PRO A 246 35.81 3.20 12.44
N GLN A 247 36.52 2.64 13.43
CA GLN A 247 36.31 1.26 13.88
C GLN A 247 35.01 1.14 14.67
N ILE A 248 34.81 2.03 15.66
CA ILE A 248 33.56 2.07 16.47
C ILE A 248 32.35 2.22 15.54
N MET A 249 32.45 3.07 14.51
CA MET A 249 31.38 3.24 13.53
C MET A 249 31.07 1.98 12.73
N ARG A 250 32.10 1.22 12.31
CA ARG A 250 31.90 -0.05 11.60
C ARG A 250 31.22 -1.09 12.47
N ASP A 251 31.65 -1.21 13.72
CA ASP A 251 31.07 -2.16 14.68
C ASP A 251 29.62 -1.79 15.00
N ALA A 252 29.35 -0.49 15.19
CA ALA A 252 28.02 0.04 15.42
C ALA A 252 27.07 -0.21 14.24
N LEU A 253 27.51 0.04 13.01
CA LEU A 253 26.71 -0.21 11.81
C LEU A 253 26.45 -1.70 11.58
N GLU A 254 27.41 -2.58 11.86
CA GLU A 254 27.21 -4.02 11.74
C GLU A 254 26.22 -4.54 12.80
N GLN A 255 26.32 -4.07 14.05
CA GLN A 255 25.34 -4.41 15.09
C GLN A 255 23.95 -3.86 14.74
N ALA A 256 23.87 -2.64 14.20
CA ALA A 256 22.63 -2.06 13.69
C ALA A 256 22.05 -2.87 12.53
N ARG A 257 22.89 -3.40 11.63
CA ARG A 257 22.45 -4.28 10.54
C ARG A 257 21.79 -5.54 11.09
N ARG A 258 22.41 -6.22 12.07
CA ARG A 258 21.84 -7.41 12.71
C ARG A 258 20.50 -7.10 13.38
N GLY A 259 20.44 -5.99 14.13
CA GLY A 259 19.21 -5.59 14.79
C GLY A 259 18.09 -5.22 13.82
N ARG A 260 18.42 -4.52 12.73
CA ARG A 260 17.48 -4.20 11.66
C ARG A 260 16.93 -5.45 10.98
N LEU A 261 17.80 -6.43 10.68
CA LEU A 261 17.39 -7.69 10.06
C LEU A 261 16.46 -8.50 10.97
N PHE A 262 16.74 -8.56 12.27
CA PHE A 262 15.84 -9.19 13.24
C PHE A 262 14.44 -8.55 13.24
N ILE A 263 14.36 -7.21 13.22
CA ILE A 263 13.08 -6.50 13.15
C ILE A 263 12.38 -6.78 11.81
N LEU A 264 13.11 -6.80 10.70
CA LEU A 264 12.57 -7.15 9.39
C LEU A 264 12.01 -8.57 9.36
N ASP A 265 12.70 -9.54 9.96
CA ASP A 265 12.21 -10.92 10.06
C ASP A 265 10.85 -10.95 10.79
N LYS A 266 10.73 -10.24 11.92
CA LYS A 266 9.46 -10.10 12.65
C LYS A 266 8.35 -9.41 11.86
N MET A 267 8.68 -8.44 11.04
CA MET A 267 7.70 -7.80 10.14
C MET A 267 7.23 -8.78 9.06
N CYS A 268 8.15 -9.53 8.46
CA CYS A 268 7.85 -10.51 7.40
C CYS A 268 7.04 -11.70 7.92
N GLU A 269 7.14 -12.05 9.22
CA GLU A 269 6.26 -13.04 9.85
C GLU A 269 4.77 -12.65 9.78
N VAL A 270 4.45 -11.36 9.68
CA VAL A 270 3.07 -10.85 9.60
C VAL A 270 2.64 -10.56 8.17
N ILE A 271 3.49 -9.87 7.41
CA ILE A 271 3.27 -9.57 5.99
C ILE A 271 4.63 -9.49 5.28
N ASP A 272 4.86 -10.40 4.35
CA ASP A 272 6.12 -10.55 3.62
C ASP A 272 6.12 -9.82 2.26
N ALA A 273 4.94 -9.61 1.69
CA ALA A 273 4.73 -8.88 0.45
C ALA A 273 3.49 -7.96 0.52
N PRO A 274 3.44 -6.90 -0.31
CA PRO A 274 2.23 -6.10 -0.47
C PRO A 274 1.00 -6.96 -0.81
N ARG A 275 -0.17 -6.56 -0.32
CA ARG A 275 -1.42 -7.22 -0.70
C ARG A 275 -1.63 -7.14 -2.22
N PRO A 276 -2.10 -8.22 -2.87
CA PRO A 276 -2.31 -8.23 -4.31
C PRO A 276 -3.44 -7.29 -4.75
N GLU A 277 -4.42 -7.06 -3.87
CA GLU A 277 -5.54 -6.18 -4.11
C GLU A 277 -5.49 -4.98 -3.15
N MET A 278 -5.64 -3.77 -3.70
CA MET A 278 -5.83 -2.55 -2.92
C MET A 278 -7.18 -2.59 -2.17
N SER A 279 -7.28 -1.81 -1.10
CA SER A 279 -8.51 -1.63 -0.33
C SER A 279 -9.71 -1.28 -1.24
N PRO A 280 -10.92 -1.82 -0.97
CA PRO A 280 -12.12 -1.50 -1.72
C PRO A 280 -12.54 -0.03 -1.60
N TYR A 281 -12.07 0.66 -0.55
CA TYR A 281 -12.33 2.08 -0.34
C TYR A 281 -11.29 2.98 -1.02
N ALA A 282 -10.19 2.41 -1.49
CA ALA A 282 -9.17 3.16 -2.21
C ALA A 282 -9.68 3.52 -3.61
N PRO A 283 -9.42 4.75 -4.09
CA PRO A 283 -9.75 5.12 -5.46
C PRO A 283 -9.05 4.17 -6.45
N ARG A 284 -9.74 3.81 -7.54
CA ARG A 284 -9.15 3.05 -8.64
C ARG A 284 -8.74 4.03 -9.74
N ILE A 285 -7.45 4.03 -10.06
CA ILE A 285 -6.88 4.84 -11.13
C ILE A 285 -6.59 3.90 -12.29
N LEU A 286 -7.32 4.06 -13.38
CA LEU A 286 -7.05 3.39 -14.64
C LEU A 286 -6.29 4.34 -15.54
N ARG A 287 -5.20 3.84 -16.12
CA ARG A 287 -4.40 4.58 -17.08
C ARG A 287 -4.68 4.06 -18.48
N ILE A 288 -5.01 4.98 -19.39
CA ILE A 288 -5.10 4.70 -20.83
C ILE A 288 -4.21 5.68 -21.57
N LYS A 289 -3.60 5.23 -22.67
CA LYS A 289 -2.79 6.08 -23.54
C LYS A 289 -3.54 6.32 -24.84
N ILE A 290 -3.70 7.59 -25.18
CA ILE A 290 -4.40 8.07 -26.37
C ILE A 290 -3.39 8.80 -27.25
N LYS A 291 -3.63 8.89 -28.55
CA LYS A 291 -2.78 9.69 -29.44
C LYS A 291 -2.95 11.19 -29.13
N PRO A 292 -1.88 12.00 -29.12
CA PRO A 292 -1.97 13.43 -28.82
C PRO A 292 -2.98 14.20 -29.69
N GLU A 293 -3.18 13.77 -30.94
CA GLU A 293 -4.15 14.41 -31.84
C GLU A 293 -5.61 14.31 -31.33
N GLN A 294 -5.92 13.30 -30.53
CA GLN A 294 -7.29 13.00 -30.07
C GLN A 294 -7.61 13.61 -28.71
N ILE A 295 -6.64 14.27 -28.06
CA ILE A 295 -6.85 14.98 -26.79
C ILE A 295 -7.96 16.03 -26.94
N GLY A 296 -7.97 16.76 -28.06
CA GLY A 296 -9.00 17.77 -28.36
C GLY A 296 -10.41 17.19 -28.46
N GLU A 297 -10.57 15.96 -28.97
CA GLU A 297 -11.86 15.27 -29.09
C GLU A 297 -12.40 14.86 -27.72
N VAL A 298 -11.53 14.38 -26.82
CA VAL A 298 -11.90 13.92 -25.47
C VAL A 298 -12.26 15.08 -24.55
N ILE A 299 -11.52 16.20 -24.62
CA ILE A 299 -11.83 17.41 -23.83
C ILE A 299 -13.10 18.08 -24.39
N GLY A 300 -13.18 18.18 -25.71
CA GLY A 300 -14.23 18.90 -26.44
C GLY A 300 -14.16 20.43 -26.24
N PRO A 301 -14.99 21.21 -26.96
CA PRO A 301 -14.97 22.66 -26.91
C PRO A 301 -15.32 23.19 -25.51
N GLY A 302 -14.32 23.76 -24.82
CA GLY A 302 -14.43 24.31 -23.47
C GLY A 302 -14.50 23.26 -22.36
N GLY A 303 -14.06 22.02 -22.61
CA GLY A 303 -14.09 20.96 -21.60
C GLY A 303 -15.49 20.37 -21.36
N ARG A 304 -16.45 20.59 -22.27
CA ARG A 304 -17.84 20.13 -22.10
C ARG A 304 -17.97 18.60 -22.11
N VAL A 305 -17.22 17.93 -22.99
CA VAL A 305 -17.31 16.47 -23.16
C VAL A 305 -16.71 15.77 -21.94
N ILE A 306 -15.52 16.17 -21.50
CA ILE A 306 -14.90 15.59 -20.31
C ILE A 306 -15.75 15.81 -19.05
N ARG A 307 -16.35 16.99 -18.86
CA ARG A 307 -17.25 17.26 -17.72
C ARG A 307 -18.50 16.37 -17.77
N ALA A 308 -19.10 16.19 -18.95
CA ALA A 308 -20.26 15.30 -19.11
C ALA A 308 -19.91 13.84 -18.75
N ILE A 309 -18.75 13.34 -19.16
CA ILE A 309 -18.29 11.98 -18.82
C ILE A 309 -18.03 11.87 -17.30
N GLN A 310 -17.38 12.87 -16.71
CA GLN A 310 -17.12 12.90 -15.27
C GLN A 310 -18.43 12.89 -14.46
N GLU A 311 -19.44 13.66 -14.87
CA GLU A 311 -20.75 13.73 -14.21
C GLU A 311 -21.55 12.42 -14.36
N GLN A 312 -21.57 11.82 -15.55
CA GLN A 312 -22.30 10.55 -15.81
C GLN A 312 -21.66 9.34 -15.11
N THR A 313 -20.34 9.33 -14.98
CA THR A 313 -19.60 8.20 -14.40
C THR A 313 -19.30 8.39 -12.91
N GLY A 314 -19.32 9.62 -12.42
CA GLY A 314 -18.82 9.96 -11.08
C GLY A 314 -17.30 9.76 -10.95
N SER A 315 -16.58 9.78 -12.06
CA SER A 315 -15.12 9.60 -12.12
C SER A 315 -14.44 10.94 -12.34
N LYS A 316 -13.24 11.13 -11.79
CA LYS A 316 -12.35 12.23 -12.15
C LYS A 316 -11.44 11.79 -13.29
N ILE A 317 -11.24 12.65 -14.28
CA ILE A 317 -10.42 12.36 -15.46
C ILE A 317 -9.39 13.47 -15.60
N SER A 318 -8.11 13.12 -15.57
CA SER A 318 -6.97 14.02 -15.78
C SER A 318 -6.22 13.58 -17.03
N ILE A 319 -5.94 14.52 -17.94
CA ILE A 319 -5.27 14.26 -19.23
C ILE A 319 -3.94 15.01 -19.23
N GLU A 320 -2.85 14.30 -19.54
CA GLU A 320 -1.53 14.88 -19.73
C GLU A 320 -1.26 15.22 -21.20
N GLU A 321 -0.31 16.12 -21.44
CA GLU A 321 0.06 16.58 -22.78
C GLU A 321 0.64 15.48 -23.68
N ASP A 322 1.15 14.41 -23.07
CA ASP A 322 1.68 13.23 -23.76
C ASP A 322 0.59 12.26 -24.26
N GLY A 323 -0.69 12.53 -23.95
CA GLY A 323 -1.84 11.69 -24.27
C GLY A 323 -2.16 10.63 -23.21
N THR A 324 -1.50 10.65 -22.06
CA THR A 324 -1.83 9.77 -20.92
C THR A 324 -3.05 10.29 -20.19
N VAL A 325 -4.07 9.45 -20.02
CA VAL A 325 -5.31 9.77 -19.31
C VAL A 325 -5.42 8.93 -18.05
N PHE A 326 -5.56 9.61 -16.91
CA PHE A 326 -5.80 9.03 -15.61
C PHE A 326 -7.27 9.15 -15.26
N ILE A 327 -7.93 8.01 -15.12
CA ILE A 327 -9.34 7.91 -14.76
C ILE A 327 -9.41 7.41 -13.33
N THR A 328 -9.79 8.30 -12.41
CA THR A 328 -9.98 7.96 -11.00
C THR A 328 -11.46 7.77 -10.70
N ALA A 329 -11.85 6.63 -10.14
CA ALA A 329 -13.19 6.45 -9.58
C ALA A 329 -13.14 5.80 -8.19
N ALA A 330 -14.16 6.05 -7.37
CA ALA A 330 -14.31 5.37 -6.09
C ALA A 330 -14.61 3.86 -6.25
N ASN A 331 -15.28 3.48 -7.35
CA ASN A 331 -15.67 2.11 -7.66
C ASN A 331 -15.08 1.66 -8.99
N GLU A 332 -14.68 0.39 -9.08
CA GLU A 332 -14.11 -0.19 -10.30
C GLU A 332 -15.09 -0.14 -11.49
N ASP A 333 -16.38 -0.36 -11.25
CA ASP A 333 -17.40 -0.30 -12.32
C ASP A 333 -17.53 1.09 -12.93
N SER A 334 -17.42 2.15 -12.13
CA SER A 334 -17.45 3.53 -12.62
C SER A 334 -16.21 3.84 -13.46
N ALA A 335 -15.03 3.40 -13.02
CA ALA A 335 -13.80 3.57 -13.79
C ALA A 335 -13.89 2.84 -15.15
N ARG A 336 -14.39 1.60 -15.17
CA ARG A 336 -14.59 0.83 -16.41
C ARG A 336 -15.61 1.48 -17.36
N ARG A 337 -16.67 2.10 -16.83
CA ARG A 337 -17.61 2.88 -17.66
C ARG A 337 -16.93 4.07 -18.32
N ALA A 338 -16.14 4.84 -17.55
CA ALA A 338 -15.40 5.98 -18.09
C ALA A 338 -14.38 5.57 -19.16
N VAL A 339 -13.65 4.46 -18.94
CA VAL A 339 -12.74 3.89 -19.96
C VAL A 339 -13.50 3.58 -21.25
N ARG A 340 -14.64 2.88 -21.17
CA ARG A 340 -15.43 2.54 -22.37
C ARG A 340 -15.90 3.76 -23.15
N GLU A 341 -16.31 4.83 -22.47
CA GLU A 341 -16.72 6.05 -23.15
C GLU A 341 -15.54 6.77 -23.83
N ILE A 342 -14.38 6.82 -23.16
CA ILE A 342 -13.18 7.42 -23.77
C ILE A 342 -12.68 6.56 -24.95
N GLU A 343 -12.71 5.23 -24.82
CA GLU A 343 -12.38 4.32 -25.92
C GLU A 343 -13.34 4.49 -27.10
N ARG A 344 -14.63 4.70 -26.87
CA ARG A 344 -15.59 4.98 -27.95
C ARG A 344 -15.28 6.27 -28.70
N LEU A 345 -14.89 7.32 -28.00
CA LEU A 345 -14.51 8.60 -28.61
C LEU A 345 -13.19 8.50 -29.37
N THR A 346 -12.22 7.78 -28.80
CA THR A 346 -10.86 7.66 -29.34
C THR A 346 -10.67 6.52 -30.32
N ARG A 347 -11.65 5.62 -30.49
CA ARG A 347 -11.57 4.53 -31.46
C ARG A 347 -11.37 5.11 -32.85
N VAL A 348 -10.23 4.81 -33.47
CA VAL A 348 -10.02 5.04 -34.89
C VAL A 348 -10.50 3.78 -35.60
N PRO A 349 -11.53 3.86 -36.45
CA PRO A 349 -11.99 2.70 -37.19
C PRO A 349 -10.89 2.23 -38.15
N GLU A 350 -10.43 0.99 -38.00
CA GLU A 350 -9.43 0.40 -38.89
C GLU A 350 -10.08 -0.13 -40.18
N VAL A 351 -9.30 -0.15 -41.27
CA VAL A 351 -9.76 -0.65 -42.56
C VAL A 351 -10.07 -2.15 -42.46
N GLY A 352 -11.33 -2.53 -42.69
CA GLY A 352 -11.81 -3.90 -42.60
C GLY A 352 -12.65 -4.26 -41.36
N GLU A 353 -12.80 -3.33 -40.40
CA GLU A 353 -13.72 -3.52 -39.26
C GLU A 353 -15.19 -3.31 -39.69
N ILE A 354 -16.07 -4.12 -39.09
CA ILE A 354 -17.52 -4.08 -39.32
C ILE A 354 -18.14 -3.24 -38.21
N PHE A 355 -18.84 -2.17 -38.59
CA PHE A 355 -19.55 -1.30 -37.67
C PHE A 355 -21.06 -1.34 -37.88
N TYR A 356 -21.79 -1.20 -36.77
CA TYR A 356 -23.22 -0.96 -36.76
C TYR A 356 -23.43 0.56 -36.80
N GLY A 357 -23.87 1.08 -37.93
CA GLY A 357 -24.00 2.52 -38.13
C GLY A 357 -25.43 2.93 -38.45
N ARG A 358 -25.82 4.13 -38.01
CA ARG A 358 -27.15 4.69 -38.26
C ARG A 358 -27.11 5.69 -39.41
N VAL A 359 -28.04 5.57 -40.35
CA VAL A 359 -28.14 6.50 -41.49
C VAL A 359 -28.63 7.86 -41.02
N VAL A 360 -27.79 8.90 -41.11
CA VAL A 360 -28.14 10.27 -40.70
C VAL A 360 -28.76 11.04 -41.86
N THR A 361 -28.09 11.03 -43.02
CA THR A 361 -28.50 11.82 -44.19
C THR A 361 -28.34 11.00 -45.47
N ILE A 362 -29.32 11.09 -46.37
CA ILE A 362 -29.30 10.43 -47.68
C ILE A 362 -29.12 11.50 -48.76
N ILE A 363 -28.22 11.25 -49.72
CA ILE A 363 -27.94 12.09 -50.88
C ILE A 363 -28.09 11.21 -52.13
N PRO A 364 -28.43 11.74 -53.31
CA PRO A 364 -28.53 10.94 -54.54
C PRO A 364 -27.27 10.14 -54.91
N SER A 365 -26.09 10.54 -54.41
CA SER A 365 -24.80 9.87 -54.65
C SER A 365 -24.37 8.89 -53.54
N GLY A 366 -25.10 8.81 -52.42
CA GLY A 366 -24.73 7.95 -51.29
C GLY A 366 -25.46 8.27 -49.98
N ALA A 367 -25.11 7.58 -48.90
CA ALA A 367 -25.67 7.82 -47.58
C ALA A 367 -24.56 8.12 -46.57
N PHE A 368 -24.79 9.10 -45.69
CA PHE A 368 -23.97 9.34 -44.51
C PHE A 368 -24.45 8.45 -43.38
N VAL A 369 -23.55 7.62 -42.89
CA VAL A 369 -23.79 6.67 -41.81
C VAL A 369 -22.92 7.07 -40.63
N GLU A 370 -23.54 7.36 -39.50
CA GLU A 370 -22.82 7.61 -38.25
C GLU A 370 -22.36 6.26 -37.68
N ILE A 371 -21.04 6.09 -37.57
CA ILE A 371 -20.40 4.85 -37.11
C ILE A 371 -20.03 4.96 -35.63
N LEU A 372 -19.48 6.13 -35.26
CA LEU A 372 -19.05 6.48 -33.92
C LEU A 372 -19.49 7.93 -33.66
N PRO A 373 -19.67 8.34 -32.39
CA PRO A 373 -20.09 9.70 -32.06
C PRO A 373 -19.11 10.73 -32.65
N GLY A 374 -19.57 11.52 -33.63
CA GLY A 374 -18.75 12.52 -34.32
C GLY A 374 -17.90 12.02 -35.49
N LYS A 375 -18.03 10.75 -35.92
CA LYS A 375 -17.38 10.22 -37.14
C LYS A 375 -18.42 9.68 -38.13
N ASP A 376 -18.57 10.42 -39.22
CA ASP A 376 -19.46 10.06 -40.33
C ASP A 376 -18.70 9.28 -41.41
N GLY A 377 -19.25 8.14 -41.79
CA GLY A 377 -18.82 7.37 -42.94
C GLY A 377 -19.68 7.67 -44.16
N PHE A 378 -19.03 7.81 -45.32
CA PHE A 378 -19.70 7.93 -46.60
C PHE A 378 -19.88 6.56 -47.25
N LEU A 379 -21.13 6.15 -47.42
CA LEU A 379 -21.51 4.94 -48.13
C LEU A 379 -21.88 5.31 -49.58
N ASN A 380 -21.05 4.91 -50.54
CA ASN A 380 -21.27 5.18 -51.96
C ASN A 380 -22.39 4.27 -52.52
N ILE A 381 -23.23 4.79 -53.43
CA ILE A 381 -24.33 4.06 -54.07
C ILE A 381 -23.90 2.74 -54.72
N SER A 382 -22.66 2.67 -55.23
CA SER A 382 -22.08 1.48 -55.86
C SER A 382 -21.71 0.36 -54.88
N GLU A 383 -21.69 0.67 -53.58
CA GLU A 383 -21.21 -0.22 -52.51
C GLU A 383 -22.33 -0.65 -51.54
N ILE A 384 -23.60 -0.35 -51.86
CA ILE A 384 -24.78 -0.61 -51.02
C ILE A 384 -25.30 -2.06 -51.15
N ALA A 385 -25.29 -2.62 -52.37
CA ALA A 385 -25.79 -3.97 -52.63
C ALA A 385 -25.13 -4.57 -53.88
N PRO A 386 -25.01 -5.91 -54.01
CA PRO A 386 -24.47 -6.60 -55.20
C PRO A 386 -25.42 -6.57 -56.42
N GLY A 387 -26.18 -5.49 -56.60
CA GLY A 387 -27.12 -5.27 -57.69
C GLY A 387 -27.21 -3.78 -58.05
N ARG A 388 -27.60 -3.47 -59.30
CA ARG A 388 -27.64 -2.10 -59.83
C ARG A 388 -28.79 -1.31 -59.19
N VAL A 389 -28.51 -0.61 -58.10
CA VAL A 389 -29.49 0.28 -57.42
C VAL A 389 -29.63 1.57 -58.23
N ARG A 390 -30.87 1.95 -58.58
CA ARG A 390 -31.15 3.17 -59.38
C ARG A 390 -31.26 4.43 -58.50
N SER A 391 -31.70 4.29 -57.25
CA SER A 391 -31.81 5.38 -56.27
C SER A 391 -31.54 4.87 -54.85
N VAL A 392 -30.80 5.66 -54.05
CA VAL A 392 -30.45 5.33 -52.65
C VAL A 392 -31.70 5.21 -51.75
N GLU A 393 -32.74 5.96 -52.09
CA GLU A 393 -34.03 6.05 -51.37
C GLU A 393 -34.83 4.73 -51.36
N ASP A 394 -34.54 3.82 -52.30
CA ASP A 394 -35.25 2.53 -52.40
C ASP A 394 -34.75 1.51 -51.37
N VAL A 395 -33.54 1.70 -50.83
CA VAL A 395 -32.84 0.69 -50.02
C VAL A 395 -32.57 1.16 -48.58
N LEU A 396 -32.44 2.47 -48.37
CA LEU A 396 -32.07 3.04 -47.08
C LEU A 396 -33.12 4.06 -46.63
N LYS A 397 -33.56 3.95 -45.38
CA LYS A 397 -34.38 4.96 -44.71
C LYS A 397 -33.53 5.78 -43.76
N VAL A 398 -33.85 7.08 -43.65
CA VAL A 398 -33.24 7.95 -42.64
C VAL A 398 -33.52 7.37 -41.26
N GLY A 399 -32.46 7.15 -40.48
CA GLY A 399 -32.50 6.56 -39.15
C GLY A 399 -32.40 5.03 -39.10
N GLN A 400 -32.24 4.33 -40.22
CA GLN A 400 -32.05 2.88 -40.26
C GLN A 400 -30.65 2.47 -39.80
N GLU A 401 -30.56 1.39 -39.02
CA GLU A 401 -29.29 0.77 -38.61
C GLU A 401 -28.83 -0.25 -39.65
N ILE A 402 -27.58 -0.13 -40.11
CA ILE A 402 -26.99 -1.00 -41.13
C ILE A 402 -25.57 -1.40 -40.75
N ASN A 403 -25.19 -2.63 -41.11
CA ASN A 403 -23.82 -3.13 -40.96
C ASN A 403 -23.00 -2.64 -42.15
N VAL A 404 -21.89 -1.96 -41.87
CA VAL A 404 -21.01 -1.35 -42.86
C VAL A 404 -19.56 -1.68 -42.53
N MET A 405 -18.76 -2.03 -43.55
CA MET A 405 -17.33 -2.28 -43.40
C MET A 405 -16.53 -1.11 -43.96
N VAL A 406 -15.47 -0.73 -43.25
CA VAL A 406 -14.58 0.36 -43.67
C VAL A 406 -13.62 -0.13 -44.75
N ILE A 407 -13.66 0.47 -45.96
CA ILE A 407 -12.77 0.09 -47.07
C ILE A 407 -11.49 0.94 -47.08
N GLY A 408 -11.56 2.16 -46.57
CA GLY A 408 -10.42 3.07 -46.60
C GLY A 408 -10.75 4.42 -45.99
N VAL A 409 -9.78 4.99 -45.30
CA VAL A 409 -9.85 6.33 -44.72
C VAL A 409 -9.11 7.28 -45.67
N ARG A 410 -9.79 8.33 -46.16
CA ARG A 410 -9.14 9.38 -46.97
C ARG A 410 -8.37 10.37 -46.07
N PRO A 411 -7.35 11.07 -46.59
CA PRO A 411 -6.56 12.05 -45.82
C PRO A 411 -7.40 13.16 -45.16
N ASP A 412 -8.58 13.44 -45.72
CA ASP A 412 -9.51 14.49 -45.28
C ASP A 412 -10.42 14.06 -44.11
N GLY A 413 -10.18 12.90 -43.50
CA GLY A 413 -11.00 12.36 -42.39
C GLY A 413 -12.31 11.69 -42.82
N LYS A 414 -12.61 11.63 -44.12
CA LYS A 414 -13.80 10.94 -44.67
C LYS A 414 -13.55 9.44 -44.78
N ILE A 415 -14.37 8.65 -44.10
CA ILE A 415 -14.31 7.19 -44.08
C ILE A 415 -15.19 6.64 -45.21
N ASN A 416 -14.63 5.84 -46.12
CA ASN A 416 -15.44 5.16 -47.13
C ASN A 416 -15.94 3.83 -46.60
N LEU A 417 -17.24 3.63 -46.68
CA LEU A 417 -17.93 2.42 -46.23
C LEU A 417 -18.40 1.59 -47.42
N SER A 418 -18.42 0.27 -47.25
CA SER A 418 -19.12 -0.67 -48.15
C SER A 418 -19.89 -1.72 -47.39
N ARG A 419 -21.07 -2.02 -47.92
CA ARG A 419 -21.93 -3.13 -47.54
C ARG A 419 -21.72 -4.34 -48.48
N LYS A 420 -21.20 -4.12 -49.69
CA LYS A 420 -20.91 -5.16 -50.67
C LYS A 420 -19.80 -6.12 -50.19
N ALA A 421 -18.75 -5.57 -49.58
CA ALA A 421 -17.62 -6.36 -49.11
C ALA A 421 -17.95 -7.22 -47.84
N LEU A 422 -19.04 -6.90 -47.14
CA LEU A 422 -19.64 -7.76 -46.09
C LEU A 422 -20.36 -8.97 -46.70
N LEU A 423 -21.19 -8.74 -47.71
CA LEU A 423 -21.92 -9.80 -48.40
C LEU A 423 -21.00 -10.75 -49.17
N GLU A 424 -19.86 -10.25 -49.69
CA GLU A 424 -18.83 -11.09 -50.31
C GLU A 424 -18.06 -11.95 -49.27
N LYS A 425 -17.81 -11.43 -48.05
CA LYS A 425 -17.23 -12.23 -46.95
C LYS A 425 -18.21 -13.25 -46.39
N GLU A 426 -19.48 -12.89 -46.17
CA GLU A 426 -20.54 -13.81 -45.76
C GLU A 426 -20.80 -14.87 -46.84
N ALA A 427 -20.71 -14.53 -48.13
CA ALA A 427 -20.79 -15.50 -49.23
C ALA A 427 -19.56 -16.42 -49.30
N ALA A 428 -18.36 -15.93 -48.97
CA ALA A 428 -17.15 -16.73 -48.92
C ALA A 428 -17.13 -17.71 -47.72
N GLU A 429 -17.61 -17.30 -46.54
CA GLU A 429 -17.77 -18.18 -45.38
C GLU A 429 -18.89 -19.22 -45.59
N ASN A 430 -20.00 -18.83 -46.23
CA ASN A 430 -21.07 -19.77 -46.58
C ASN A 430 -20.67 -20.72 -47.73
N ALA A 431 -19.77 -20.34 -48.64
CA ALA A 431 -19.21 -21.22 -49.67
C ALA A 431 -18.17 -22.22 -49.11
N ALA A 432 -17.41 -21.84 -48.08
CA ALA A 432 -16.50 -22.76 -47.38
C ALA A 432 -17.23 -23.83 -46.56
N THR A 433 -18.48 -23.57 -46.17
CA THR A 433 -19.32 -24.50 -45.38
C THR A 433 -20.21 -25.41 -46.26
N ALA A 434 -20.21 -25.21 -47.59
CA ALA A 434 -21.13 -25.87 -48.52
C ALA A 434 -20.45 -26.60 -49.70
N ALA A 435 -19.38 -27.34 -49.45
CA ALA A 435 -18.85 -28.32 -50.40
C ALA A 435 -19.32 -29.75 -50.03
N PRO A 436 -20.00 -30.50 -50.93
CA PRO A 436 -20.45 -31.86 -50.64
C PRO A 436 -19.36 -32.88 -50.96
N ALA A 437 -19.05 -33.76 -50.01
CA ALA A 437 -18.23 -34.94 -50.23
C ALA A 437 -19.11 -36.20 -50.17
N ASP A 438 -19.35 -36.82 -51.32
CA ASP A 438 -19.95 -38.14 -51.43
C ASP A 438 -19.01 -39.06 -52.23
N GLY A 439 -18.83 -40.30 -51.78
CA GLY A 439 -18.34 -41.40 -52.62
C GLY A 439 -16.97 -42.07 -52.34
N ARG A 440 -16.89 -42.85 -51.26
CA ARG A 440 -16.35 -44.25 -51.14
C ARG A 440 -14.98 -44.69 -51.71
N GLY A 441 -14.18 -45.30 -50.81
CA GLY A 441 -13.39 -46.54 -51.02
C GLY A 441 -11.89 -46.40 -50.73
N ASN A 442 -11.12 -47.35 -50.18
CA ASN A 442 -11.32 -48.62 -49.44
C ASN A 442 -9.92 -49.05 -48.92
N GLN A 443 -9.85 -49.71 -47.74
CA GLN A 443 -8.75 -50.52 -47.15
C GLN A 443 -7.47 -49.76 -46.68
N THR A 444 -6.91 -49.99 -45.48
CA THR A 444 -6.44 -51.28 -44.91
C THR A 444 -6.34 -51.27 -43.37
N ARG A 445 -6.54 -52.47 -42.78
CA ARG A 445 -6.31 -53.00 -41.40
C ARG A 445 -4.92 -52.65 -40.77
N PRO A 446 -4.62 -52.87 -39.46
CA PRO A 446 -4.96 -54.04 -38.61
C PRO A 446 -5.15 -53.72 -37.07
N PRO A 447 -5.01 -54.66 -36.09
CA PRO A 447 -5.83 -55.85 -35.80
C PRO A 447 -6.40 -55.87 -34.35
N GLN A 448 -7.00 -57.01 -33.98
CA GLN A 448 -7.97 -57.27 -32.89
C GLN A 448 -7.39 -57.60 -31.48
N ARG A 449 -8.29 -57.48 -30.49
CA ARG A 449 -8.24 -57.87 -29.05
C ARG A 449 -8.10 -59.39 -28.82
N PRO A 450 -7.99 -59.92 -27.57
CA PRO A 450 -9.22 -60.29 -26.83
C PRO A 450 -9.17 -60.29 -25.27
N GLY A 451 -10.36 -60.32 -24.64
CA GLY A 451 -10.64 -60.67 -23.23
C GLY A 451 -11.67 -59.74 -22.55
N CYS A 452 -13.00 -59.95 -22.66
CA CYS A 452 -13.87 -60.73 -21.75
C CYS A 452 -13.64 -60.44 -20.25
N ALA A 453 -14.60 -60.14 -19.36
CA ALA A 453 -16.05 -60.08 -19.37
C ALA A 453 -16.52 -59.31 -18.09
N THR A 454 -17.77 -58.83 -18.09
CA THR A 454 -18.67 -58.65 -16.92
C THR A 454 -18.15 -58.04 -15.61
N SER A 455 -18.65 -56.86 -15.23
CA SER A 455 -19.50 -56.70 -14.02
C SER A 455 -19.86 -55.24 -13.74
N SER A 456 -21.12 -55.08 -13.34
CA SER A 456 -21.82 -53.94 -12.76
C SER A 456 -21.06 -53.11 -11.72
N ARG A 457 -21.41 -51.81 -11.71
CA ARG A 457 -21.17 -50.81 -10.63
C ARG A 457 -21.36 -51.39 -9.21
N PRO A 458 -20.59 -50.88 -8.24
CA PRO A 458 -21.21 -50.53 -6.96
C PRO A 458 -20.82 -49.15 -6.43
N GLU A 459 -21.80 -48.52 -5.78
CA GLU A 459 -21.69 -47.35 -4.92
C GLU A 459 -20.77 -47.64 -3.71
N ARG A 460 -19.89 -46.70 -3.36
CA ARG A 460 -19.09 -46.77 -2.12
C ARG A 460 -19.90 -46.17 -0.97
N GLN A 461 -20.40 -47.05 -0.09
CA GLN A 461 -20.84 -46.70 1.26
C GLN A 461 -19.62 -46.52 2.18
N GLY A 462 -19.64 -45.47 3.00
CA GLY A 462 -18.63 -45.22 4.04
C GLY A 462 -18.75 -46.18 5.25
N PRO A 463 -17.72 -46.25 6.11
CA PRO A 463 -17.69 -47.19 7.23
C PRO A 463 -18.65 -46.78 8.37
N PRO A 464 -19.22 -47.75 9.14
CA PRO A 464 -20.20 -47.47 10.19
C PRO A 464 -19.56 -46.98 11.50
N PRO A 465 -20.33 -46.31 12.38
CA PRO A 465 -19.83 -45.79 13.65
C PRO A 465 -19.66 -46.89 14.71
N ARG A 466 -18.56 -46.86 15.44
CA ARG A 466 -18.29 -47.73 16.60
C ARG A 466 -19.13 -47.31 17.81
N LYS A 467 -19.82 -48.27 18.44
CA LYS A 467 -20.48 -48.11 19.75
C LYS A 467 -19.45 -48.08 20.89
N PRO A 468 -19.72 -47.40 22.01
CA PRO A 468 -18.84 -47.38 23.18
C PRO A 468 -19.05 -48.61 24.08
N GLU A 469 -17.96 -49.23 24.52
CA GLU A 469 -17.95 -50.32 25.52
C GLU A 469 -18.00 -49.79 26.97
N PRO A 470 -18.49 -50.57 27.95
CA PRO A 470 -18.61 -50.14 29.35
C PRO A 470 -17.25 -50.17 30.07
N ARG A 471 -16.97 -49.11 30.83
CA ARG A 471 -15.76 -48.94 31.65
C ARG A 471 -15.84 -49.74 32.95
N GLY A 472 -14.84 -50.58 33.22
CA GLY A 472 -14.62 -51.23 34.53
C GLY A 472 -13.96 -50.30 35.56
N PRO A 473 -14.10 -50.57 36.87
CA PRO A 473 -13.63 -49.69 37.94
C PRO A 473 -12.25 -50.14 38.42
N ASN A 474 -11.19 -49.44 38.01
CA ASN A 474 -9.95 -49.23 38.78
C ASN A 474 -8.88 -48.59 37.89
N ARG A 475 -8.75 -47.26 37.99
CA ARG A 475 -7.54 -46.52 37.59
C ARG A 475 -7.35 -45.35 38.54
N PRO A 476 -6.11 -45.03 38.97
CA PRO A 476 -5.85 -43.95 39.90
C PRO A 476 -6.10 -42.57 39.25
N PRO A 477 -6.32 -41.50 40.03
CA PRO A 477 -6.69 -40.21 39.48
C PRO A 477 -5.55 -39.65 38.62
N ARG A 478 -5.91 -39.16 37.42
CA ARG A 478 -5.01 -38.41 36.55
C ARG A 478 -4.59 -37.10 37.25
N PRO A 479 -3.33 -36.67 37.17
CA PRO A 479 -2.94 -35.35 37.67
C PRO A 479 -3.74 -34.28 36.93
N GLN A 480 -4.30 -33.32 37.69
CA GLN A 480 -5.01 -32.18 37.12
C GLN A 480 -4.05 -31.42 36.20
N ALA A 481 -4.34 -31.44 34.90
CA ALA A 481 -3.67 -30.55 33.96
C ALA A 481 -4.02 -29.12 34.34
N LYS A 482 -3.00 -28.30 34.64
CA LYS A 482 -3.16 -26.84 34.74
C LYS A 482 -3.89 -26.36 33.50
N ARG A 483 -4.97 -25.60 33.69
CA ARG A 483 -5.69 -24.96 32.58
C ARG A 483 -4.68 -24.17 31.75
N PRO A 484 -4.63 -24.33 30.42
CA PRO A 484 -3.87 -23.41 29.59
C PRO A 484 -4.46 -22.01 29.82
N GLY A 485 -3.60 -21.04 30.15
CA GLY A 485 -4.01 -19.65 30.26
C GLY A 485 -4.63 -19.15 28.96
N PRO A 486 -5.44 -18.08 29.00
CA PRO A 486 -6.00 -17.50 27.79
C PRO A 486 -4.89 -17.07 26.83
N PRO A 487 -5.12 -17.13 25.51
CA PRO A 487 -4.15 -16.65 24.53
C PRO A 487 -3.83 -15.17 24.78
N PRO A 488 -2.57 -14.75 24.57
CA PRO A 488 -2.14 -13.38 24.86
C PRO A 488 -2.95 -12.36 24.06
N GLY A 489 -3.59 -11.41 24.75
CA GLY A 489 -4.44 -10.38 24.15
C GLY A 489 -5.84 -10.22 24.76
N GLN A 490 -6.26 -11.11 25.66
CA GLN A 490 -7.53 -11.02 26.40
C GLN A 490 -7.40 -10.54 27.85
N TYR A 491 -6.34 -9.82 28.21
CA TYR A 491 -6.23 -9.29 29.56
C TYR A 491 -7.09 -8.04 29.70
N ARG A 492 -8.15 -8.11 30.53
CA ARG A 492 -8.77 -6.89 31.05
C ARG A 492 -7.81 -6.32 32.10
N ILE A 493 -7.63 -5.00 32.12
CA ILE A 493 -6.70 -4.30 33.02
C ILE A 493 -6.86 -4.73 34.50
N GLY A 494 -8.09 -5.08 34.91
CA GLY A 494 -8.37 -5.57 36.26
C GLY A 494 -7.81 -6.95 36.61
N ASP A 495 -7.57 -7.81 35.62
CA ASP A 495 -7.09 -9.19 35.86
C ASP A 495 -5.60 -9.18 36.24
N ARG A 496 -4.81 -8.30 35.61
CA ARG A 496 -3.38 -8.12 35.93
C ARG A 496 -3.17 -7.41 37.27
N LEU A 497 -4.12 -6.55 37.67
CA LEU A 497 -4.06 -5.85 38.95
C LEU A 497 -4.28 -6.81 40.13
N LYS A 498 -5.18 -7.79 39.99
CA LYS A 498 -5.37 -8.86 40.98
C LYS A 498 -4.18 -9.81 41.07
N GLU A 499 -3.55 -10.11 39.94
CA GLU A 499 -2.37 -10.98 39.89
C GLU A 499 -1.12 -10.32 40.52
N LEU A 500 -1.01 -8.98 40.42
CA LEU A 500 0.08 -8.20 41.01
C LEU A 500 -0.10 -7.90 42.50
N LEU A 501 -1.34 -7.80 42.99
CA LEU A 501 -1.62 -7.42 44.37
C LEU A 501 -1.66 -8.60 45.35
N GLY A 502 -1.75 -9.84 44.87
CA GLY A 502 -1.91 -11.01 45.73
C GLY A 502 -3.23 -10.97 46.50
N ASP A 503 -3.71 -12.14 46.97
CA ASP A 503 -4.91 -12.25 47.80
C ASP A 503 -4.65 -11.73 49.23
N GLU A 504 -4.32 -10.45 49.39
CA GLU A 504 -4.35 -9.72 50.66
C GLU A 504 -5.18 -8.45 50.47
N ASP A 505 -6.50 -8.63 50.38
CA ASP A 505 -7.55 -7.78 50.96
C ASP A 505 -8.91 -8.21 50.39
N ALA A 506 -9.40 -9.33 50.93
CA ALA A 506 -10.80 -9.73 50.79
C ALA A 506 -11.24 -10.36 52.12
N SER A 507 -11.44 -9.51 53.12
CA SER A 507 -12.29 -9.76 54.29
C SER A 507 -13.19 -8.56 54.52
#